data_AF-A0AA96Y045-F1
#
_entry.id   AF-A0AA96Y045-F1
#
_cell.length_a   1.000
_cell.length_b   1.000
_cell.length_c   1.000
_cell.angle_alpha   90.00
_cell.angle_beta   90.00
_cell.angle_gamma   90.00
#
_symmetry.space_group_name_H-M   'P 1'
#
loop_
_entity.id
_entity.type
_entity.pdbx_description
1 polymer ?
#
loop_
_entity_poly.entity_id
_entity_poly.type
_entity_poly.pdbx_seq_one_letter_code
_entity_poly.pdbx_strand_id
1 'polypeptide(L)'
;MGQLIAGTCYVKVDGAQLTINGGCEAPLMFTKRETVVPGFYKETDIAPSFKVTALHTADFPLKQLVAGTDMTVTCEFNNGKVYVLAGAYLVEEPVSKGDDATIELKFEGIKGTWQ
;
A
#
# COMPACT_ATOMS: atom_id res chain seq x y z
N MET A 1 -8.45 8.68 27.10
CA MET A 1 -8.28 7.24 26.81
C MET A 1 -7.17 7.15 25.78
N GLY A 2 -5.98 6.68 26.15
CA GLY A 2 -4.83 6.67 25.24
C GLY A 2 -5.06 5.65 24.14
N GLN A 3 -5.25 6.11 22.90
CA GLN A 3 -5.47 5.23 21.76
C GLN A 3 -4.10 4.75 21.29
N LEU A 4 -3.84 3.45 21.38
CA LEU A 4 -2.60 2.84 20.90
C LEU A 4 -2.60 2.93 19.36
N ILE A 5 -1.81 3.83 18.79
CA ILE A 5 -1.70 4.06 17.33
C ILE A 5 -0.58 3.18 16.70
N ALA A 6 0.15 2.39 17.49
CA ALA A 6 1.21 1.50 17.00
C ALA A 6 0.78 0.02 17.08
N GLY A 7 0.76 -0.67 15.95
CA GLY A 7 0.45 -2.10 15.87
C GLY A 7 0.63 -2.66 14.47
N THR A 8 0.73 -3.99 14.38
CA THR A 8 0.94 -4.73 13.13
C THR A 8 -0.24 -4.53 12.20
N CYS A 9 -0.02 -3.94 11.03
CA CYS A 9 -1.03 -3.87 9.98
C CYS A 9 -1.11 -5.24 9.26
N TYR A 10 -2.26 -5.57 8.67
CA TYR A 10 -2.40 -6.81 7.90
C TYR A 10 -2.54 -6.47 6.44
N VAL A 11 -1.63 -6.99 5.60
CA VAL A 11 -1.72 -6.84 4.15
C VAL A 11 -2.08 -8.17 3.53
N LYS A 12 -3.15 -8.16 2.73
CA LYS A 12 -3.57 -9.30 1.92
C LYS A 12 -3.50 -8.90 0.45
N VAL A 13 -2.88 -9.74 -0.36
CA VAL A 13 -2.83 -9.59 -1.82
C VAL A 13 -3.48 -10.82 -2.44
N ASP A 14 -4.60 -10.64 -3.14
CA ASP A 14 -5.41 -11.73 -3.73
C ASP A 14 -5.72 -12.87 -2.76
N GLY A 15 -5.96 -12.52 -1.48
CA GLY A 15 -6.26 -13.48 -0.42
C GLY A 15 -5.03 -14.09 0.26
N ALA A 16 -3.82 -13.92 -0.29
CA ALA A 16 -2.58 -14.30 0.38
C ALA A 16 -2.17 -13.23 1.39
N GLN A 17 -2.02 -13.61 2.66
CA GLN A 17 -1.58 -12.69 3.71
C GLN A 17 -0.06 -12.56 3.68
N LEU A 18 0.44 -11.33 3.56
CA LEU A 18 1.86 -11.03 3.62
C LEU A 18 2.30 -10.82 5.06
N THR A 19 3.47 -11.34 5.41
CA THR A 19 4.14 -11.01 6.68
C THR A 19 4.82 -9.66 6.51
N ILE A 20 4.39 -8.65 7.26
CA ILE A 20 4.92 -7.29 7.17
C ILE A 20 5.70 -6.92 8.43
N ASN A 21 6.76 -6.14 8.25
CA ASN A 21 7.54 -5.59 9.37
C ASN A 21 6.95 -4.24 9.85
N GLY A 22 6.22 -3.55 8.97
CA GLY A 22 5.55 -2.28 9.27
C GLY A 22 5.56 -1.35 8.05
N GLY A 23 5.30 -0.06 8.29
CA GLY A 23 5.43 0.97 7.24
C GLY A 23 4.37 0.88 6.15
N CYS A 24 3.12 0.54 6.51
CA CYS A 24 2.01 0.62 5.57
C CYS A 24 1.65 2.09 5.32
N GLU A 25 1.75 2.51 4.07
CA GLU A 25 1.40 3.86 3.64
C GLU A 25 0.35 3.78 2.54
N ALA A 26 -0.75 4.48 2.75
CA ALA A 26 -1.82 4.62 1.77
C ALA A 26 -2.19 6.11 1.64
N PRO A 27 -2.41 6.62 0.42
CA PRO A 27 -2.82 8.00 0.20
C PRO A 27 -4.23 8.21 0.75
N LEU A 28 -4.39 9.28 1.53
CA LEU A 28 -5.69 9.73 2.05
C LEU A 28 -6.48 10.52 1.00
N MET A 29 -5.79 11.08 0.02
CA MET A 29 -6.35 11.89 -1.05
C MET A 29 -5.97 11.28 -2.40
N PHE A 30 -6.96 11.06 -3.26
CA PHE A 30 -6.75 10.59 -4.64
C PHE A 30 -6.58 11.75 -5.63
N THR A 31 -6.81 12.98 -5.18
CA THR A 31 -6.60 14.19 -5.94
C THR A 31 -5.67 15.13 -5.18
N LYS A 32 -4.61 15.59 -5.85
CA LYS A 32 -3.77 16.67 -5.33
C LYS A 32 -4.42 18.00 -5.67
N ARG A 33 -4.71 18.80 -4.65
CA ARG A 33 -5.19 20.17 -4.81
C ARG A 33 -4.03 21.13 -4.65
N GLU A 34 -3.74 21.88 -5.70
CA GLU A 34 -2.74 22.95 -5.67
C GLU A 34 -3.44 24.30 -5.85
N THR A 35 -3.27 25.19 -4.87
CA THR A 35 -3.87 26.53 -4.92
C THR A 35 -3.10 27.40 -5.89
N VAL A 36 -3.78 27.85 -6.96
CA VAL A 36 -3.18 28.73 -7.98
C VAL A 36 -3.35 30.20 -7.57
N VAL A 37 -4.53 30.53 -7.05
CA VAL A 37 -4.87 31.84 -6.48
C VAL A 37 -5.92 31.62 -5.38
N PRO A 38 -6.08 32.53 -4.39
CA PRO A 38 -7.09 32.38 -3.35
C PRO A 38 -8.48 32.12 -3.96
N GLY A 39 -9.09 30.98 -3.61
CA GLY A 39 -10.40 30.55 -4.15
C GLY A 39 -10.36 29.70 -5.42
N PHE A 40 -9.21 29.53 -6.07
CA PHE A 40 -9.06 28.71 -7.27
C PHE A 40 -7.93 27.68 -7.09
N TYR A 41 -8.28 26.41 -7.19
CA TYR A 41 -7.36 25.29 -7.07
C TYR A 41 -7.39 24.43 -8.34
N LYS A 42 -6.25 23.85 -8.68
CA LYS A 42 -6.14 22.81 -9.70
C LYS A 42 -6.17 21.45 -9.02
N GLU A 43 -7.01 20.55 -9.52
CA GLU A 43 -6.96 19.13 -9.15
C GLU A 43 -6.11 18.37 -10.16
N THR A 44 -5.18 17.57 -9.65
CA THR A 44 -4.46 16.57 -10.42
C THR A 44 -4.80 15.21 -9.84
N ASP A 45 -5.33 14.32 -10.66
CA ASP A 45 -5.57 12.94 -10.27
C ASP A 45 -4.23 12.25 -9.99
N ILE A 46 -4.13 11.63 -8.82
CA ILE A 46 -2.99 10.78 -8.47
C ILE A 46 -3.48 9.34 -8.54
N ALA A 47 -2.67 8.46 -9.14
CA ALA A 47 -2.93 7.03 -9.10
C ALA A 47 -3.01 6.56 -7.63
N PRO A 48 -4.10 5.88 -7.23
CA PRO A 48 -4.15 5.20 -5.95
C PRO A 48 -2.94 4.30 -5.77
N SER A 49 -2.27 4.40 -4.63
CA SER A 49 -1.04 3.66 -4.36
C SER A 49 -1.08 3.02 -2.97
N PHE A 50 -0.26 2.00 -2.74
CA PHE A 50 -0.06 1.41 -1.44
C PHE A 50 1.40 0.98 -1.29
N LYS A 51 2.09 1.45 -0.25
CA LYS A 51 3.46 1.06 0.03
C LYS A 51 3.52 0.25 1.32
N VAL A 52 4.34 -0.81 1.33
CA VAL A 52 4.53 -1.65 2.51
C VAL A 52 5.93 -2.27 2.53
N THR A 53 6.47 -2.43 3.74
CA THR A 53 7.69 -3.21 3.98
C THR A 53 7.32 -4.62 4.44
N ALA A 54 7.51 -5.59 3.55
CA ALA A 54 7.27 -7.01 3.79
C ALA A 54 8.56 -7.75 4.20
N LEU A 55 8.41 -8.90 4.84
CA LEU A 55 9.51 -9.83 5.11
C LEU A 55 9.66 -10.83 3.96
N HIS A 56 10.89 -11.00 3.48
CA HIS A 56 11.25 -11.99 2.46
C HIS A 56 11.41 -13.37 3.10
N THR A 57 10.29 -14.02 3.41
CA THR A 57 10.27 -15.39 3.90
C THR A 57 10.37 -16.39 2.74
N ALA A 58 10.69 -17.66 3.04
CA ALA A 58 10.77 -18.72 2.01
C ALA A 58 9.45 -18.94 1.25
N ASP A 59 8.31 -18.67 1.91
CA ASP A 59 6.96 -18.79 1.36
C ASP A 59 6.44 -17.49 0.74
N PHE A 60 7.31 -16.46 0.62
CA PHE A 60 6.91 -15.17 0.08
C PHE A 60 6.46 -15.31 -1.40
N PRO A 61 5.26 -14.85 -1.77
CA PRO A 61 4.69 -15.07 -3.10
C PRO A 61 5.29 -14.14 -4.19
N LEU A 62 6.62 -14.05 -4.26
CA LEU A 62 7.37 -13.15 -5.14
C LEU A 62 6.91 -13.22 -6.60
N LYS A 63 6.81 -14.45 -7.15
CA LYS A 63 6.42 -14.65 -8.55
C LYS A 63 5.01 -14.15 -8.86
N GLN A 64 4.08 -14.36 -7.93
CA GLN A 64 2.70 -13.91 -8.09
C GLN A 64 2.62 -12.39 -8.01
N LEU A 65 3.33 -11.77 -7.06
CA LEU A 65 3.32 -10.32 -6.89
C LEU A 65 3.96 -9.60 -8.08
N VAL A 66 5.06 -10.12 -8.63
CA VAL A 66 5.76 -9.52 -9.76
C VAL A 66 5.01 -9.72 -11.08
N ALA A 67 4.31 -10.84 -11.26
CA ALA A 67 3.52 -11.10 -12.47
C ALA A 67 2.09 -10.54 -12.39
N GLY A 68 1.60 -10.23 -11.19
CA GLY A 68 0.24 -9.75 -10.96
C GLY A 68 0.05 -8.32 -11.45
N THR A 69 -0.90 -8.12 -12.36
CA THR A 69 -1.25 -6.81 -12.91
C THR A 69 -2.66 -6.34 -12.54
N ASP A 70 -3.44 -7.17 -11.87
CA ASP A 70 -4.83 -6.90 -11.46
C ASP A 70 -5.12 -7.48 -10.07
N MET A 71 -4.26 -7.15 -9.11
CA MET A 71 -4.34 -7.68 -7.75
C MET A 71 -5.27 -6.83 -6.88
N THR A 72 -5.90 -7.43 -5.88
CA THR A 72 -6.58 -6.69 -4.81
C THR A 72 -5.72 -6.68 -3.56
N VAL A 73 -5.25 -5.49 -3.18
CA VAL A 73 -4.46 -5.27 -1.96
C VAL A 73 -5.34 -4.68 -0.89
N THR A 74 -5.53 -5.42 0.20
CA THR A 74 -6.27 -4.95 1.36
C THR A 74 -5.31 -4.77 2.52
N CYS A 75 -5.26 -3.56 3.07
CA CYS A 75 -4.49 -3.23 4.26
C CYS A 75 -5.43 -2.85 5.41
N GLU A 76 -5.41 -3.63 6.48
CA GLU A 76 -6.07 -3.28 7.73
C GLU A 76 -5.07 -2.53 8.62
N PHE A 77 -5.32 -1.24 8.84
CA PHE A 77 -4.54 -0.40 9.73
C PHE A 77 -4.97 -0.63 11.17
N ASN A 78 -4.02 -0.51 12.09
CA ASN A 78 -4.26 -0.71 13.51
C ASN A 78 -5.25 0.29 14.14
N ASN A 79 -5.54 1.41 13.46
CA ASN A 79 -6.58 2.36 13.85
C ASN A 79 -8.01 1.89 13.51
N GLY A 80 -8.16 0.66 12.99
CA GLY A 80 -9.43 0.07 12.57
C GLY A 80 -9.90 0.51 11.18
N LYS A 81 -9.08 1.27 10.44
CA LYS A 81 -9.37 1.67 9.07
C LYS A 81 -8.85 0.63 8.10
N VAL A 82 -9.63 0.34 7.07
CA VAL A 82 -9.24 -0.60 6.02
C VAL A 82 -9.03 0.18 4.73
N TYR A 83 -7.88 -0.01 4.11
CA TYR A 83 -7.60 0.48 2.76
C TYR A 83 -7.66 -0.68 1.78
N VAL A 84 -8.47 -0.54 0.74
CA VAL A 84 -8.60 -1.53 -0.34
C VAL A 84 -8.16 -0.87 -1.64
N LEU A 85 -7.10 -1.40 -2.24
CA LEU A 85 -6.60 -1.04 -3.55
C LEU A 85 -6.96 -2.15 -4.54
N ALA A 86 -7.79 -1.81 -5.53
CA ALA A 86 -8.21 -2.71 -6.59
C ALA A 86 -7.46 -2.43 -7.90
N GLY A 87 -7.21 -3.48 -8.68
CA GLY A 87 -6.42 -3.41 -9.91
C GLY A 87 -4.97 -3.02 -9.65
N ALA A 88 -4.41 -3.52 -8.55
CA ALA A 88 -3.08 -3.22 -8.08
C ALA A 88 -2.03 -4.01 -8.86
N TYR A 89 -0.92 -3.35 -9.16
CA TYR A 89 0.27 -3.95 -9.75
C TYR A 89 1.51 -3.39 -9.06
N LEU A 90 2.59 -4.17 -9.01
CA LEU A 90 3.85 -3.68 -8.47
C LEU A 90 4.42 -2.62 -9.40
N VAL A 91 4.78 -1.49 -8.81
CA VAL A 91 5.53 -0.42 -9.44
C VAL A 91 6.86 -0.25 -8.71
N GLU A 92 7.84 0.30 -9.43
CA GLU A 92 9.24 0.34 -8.98
C GLU A 92 9.84 -1.07 -8.85
N GLU A 93 11.15 -1.19 -8.94
CA GLU A 93 11.82 -2.49 -8.80
C GLU A 93 11.88 -2.87 -7.30
N PRO A 94 11.16 -3.92 -6.86
CA PRO A 94 11.23 -4.34 -5.46
C PRO A 94 12.63 -4.90 -5.17
N VAL A 95 13.36 -4.22 -4.28
CA VAL A 95 14.71 -4.64 -3.86
C VAL A 95 14.61 -5.43 -2.57
N SER A 96 15.17 -6.65 -2.56
CA SER A 96 15.35 -7.41 -1.33
C SER A 96 16.66 -7.04 -0.66
N LYS A 97 16.58 -6.56 0.59
CA LYS A 97 17.76 -6.28 1.42
C LYS A 97 18.14 -7.57 2.15
N GLY A 98 19.29 -8.14 1.80
CA GLY A 98 19.77 -9.41 2.35
C GLY A 98 20.10 -9.37 3.84
N ASP A 99 20.44 -8.19 4.37
CA ASP A 99 20.84 -8.01 5.77
C ASP A 99 19.64 -8.05 6.74
N ASP A 100 18.51 -7.45 6.34
CA ASP A 100 17.29 -7.35 7.18
C ASP A 100 16.18 -8.33 6.77
N ALA A 101 16.39 -9.11 5.69
CA ALA A 101 15.38 -9.97 5.07
C ALA A 101 14.05 -9.23 4.78
N THR A 102 14.13 -7.95 4.38
CA THR A 102 12.97 -7.10 4.05
C THR A 102 12.90 -6.79 2.57
N ILE A 103 11.68 -6.58 2.06
CA ILE A 103 11.39 -6.10 0.72
C ILE A 103 10.44 -4.90 0.84
N GLU A 104 10.79 -3.80 0.19
CA GLU A 104 9.86 -2.68 0.00
C GLU A 104 9.01 -2.95 -1.24
N LEU A 105 7.69 -2.99 -1.06
CA LEU A 105 6.72 -3.18 -2.13
C LEU A 105 5.92 -1.90 -2.29
N LYS A 106 5.84 -1.40 -3.52
CA LYS A 106 4.94 -0.31 -3.88
C LYS A 106 3.96 -0.81 -4.92
N PHE A 107 2.68 -0.69 -4.60
CA PHE A 107 1.58 -1.02 -5.47
C PHE A 107 0.93 0.26 -5.96
N GLU A 108 0.60 0.32 -7.24
CA GLU A 108 -0.31 1.32 -7.80
C GLU A 108 -1.50 0.59 -8.40
N GLY A 109 -2.68 1.21 -8.36
CA GLY A 109 -3.89 0.56 -8.83
C GLY A 109 -4.91 1.52 -9.40
N ILE A 110 -6.02 0.95 -9.87
CA ILE A 110 -7.09 1.70 -10.54
C ILE A 110 -7.97 2.44 -9.52
N LYS A 111 -8.21 1.81 -8.36
CA LYS A 111 -9.13 2.37 -7.36
C LYS A 111 -8.67 2.04 -5.94
N GLY A 112 -8.43 3.07 -5.15
CA GLY A 112 -8.24 2.96 -3.71
C GLY A 112 -9.51 3.37 -2.97
N THR A 113 -9.90 2.63 -1.94
CA THR A 113 -11.08 2.94 -1.11
C THR A 113 -10.72 2.76 0.36
N TRP A 114 -11.06 3.76 1.17
CA TRP A 114 -10.98 3.68 2.63
C TRP A 114 -12.34 3.27 3.19
N GLN A 115 -12.35 2.28 4.09
CA GLN A 115 -13.50 1.80 4.85
C GLN A 115 -13.29 2.09 6.34
#